data_AF-A0A963PSW7-F1
#
_entry.id   AF-A0A963PSW7-F1
#
_cell.length_a   1.000
_cell.length_b   1.000
_cell.length_c   1.000
_cell.angle_alpha   90.00
_cell.angle_beta   90.00
_cell.angle_gamma   90.00
#
_symmetry.space_group_name_H-M   'P 1'
#
loop_
_entity.id
_entity.type
_entity.pdbx_description
1 polymer ?
#
loop_
_entity_poly.entity_id
_entity_poly.type
_entity_poly.pdbx_seq_one_letter_code
_entity_poly.pdbx_strand_id
1 'polypeptide(L)'
;LEETYYHRLKPPQGFAFQRVYTDDRSIDEACAVEDHDVVMVPRGYHPVVAPHGYDLYYLNVMAGPNRLWVFRNDPAHEWMLR
;
A
#
# COMPACT_ATOMS: atom_id res chain seq x y z
N LEU A 1 -5.54 -11.69 -3.13
CA LEU A 1 -6.66 -10.86 -3.64
C LEU A 1 -6.02 -9.79 -4.50
N GLU A 2 -6.64 -9.41 -5.61
CA GLU A 2 -6.25 -8.15 -6.28
C GLU A 2 -6.71 -6.99 -5.39
N GLU A 3 -5.91 -5.94 -5.31
CA GLU A 3 -6.19 -4.80 -4.43
C GLU A 3 -5.86 -3.46 -5.10
N THR A 4 -6.71 -2.45 -4.87
CA THR A 4 -6.46 -1.06 -5.28
C THR A 4 -6.50 -0.14 -4.08
N TYR A 5 -5.66 0.89 -4.05
CA TYR A 5 -5.62 1.92 -3.03
C TYR A 5 -5.89 3.29 -3.66
N TYR A 6 -7.01 3.92 -3.30
CA TYR A 6 -7.31 5.32 -3.66
C TYR A 6 -6.89 6.25 -2.51
N HIS A 7 -5.98 7.19 -2.77
CA HIS A 7 -5.38 8.03 -1.74
C HIS A 7 -6.05 9.40 -1.64
N ARG A 8 -6.14 9.91 -0.41
CA ARG A 8 -6.47 11.30 -0.09
C ARG A 8 -5.43 11.87 0.86
N LEU A 9 -5.05 13.13 0.63
CA LEU A 9 -4.07 13.83 1.45
C LEU A 9 -4.66 15.12 2.04
N LYS A 10 -4.23 15.47 3.24
CA LYS A 10 -4.55 16.74 3.88
C LYS A 10 -3.31 17.32 4.58
N PRO A 11 -2.83 18.51 4.19
CA PRO A 11 -3.27 19.34 3.05
C PRO A 11 -3.12 18.65 1.67
N PRO A 12 -3.92 19.01 0.66
CA PRO A 12 -4.01 18.25 -0.60
C PRO A 12 -2.77 18.35 -1.50
N GLN A 13 -1.89 19.32 -1.28
CA GLN A 13 -0.61 19.44 -2.00
C GLN A 13 0.49 18.49 -1.47
N GLY A 14 0.13 17.58 -0.56
CA GLY A 14 1.04 16.57 -0.04
C GLY A 14 1.26 15.41 -1.00
N PHE A 15 2.09 14.48 -0.57
CA PHE A 15 2.31 13.19 -1.23
C PHE A 15 2.44 12.09 -0.19
N ALA A 16 2.34 10.84 -0.62
CA ALA A 16 2.75 9.66 0.14
C ALA A 16 3.65 8.77 -0.70
N PHE A 17 4.36 7.85 -0.06
CA PHE A 17 5.01 6.76 -0.79
C PHE A 17 4.28 5.45 -0.51
N GLN A 18 3.91 4.75 -1.58
CA GLN A 18 3.49 3.36 -1.50
C GLN A 18 4.51 2.51 -2.23
N ARG A 19 5.08 1.52 -1.54
CA ARG A 19 6.05 0.59 -2.13
C ARG A 19 5.39 -0.75 -2.38
N VAL A 20 5.34 -1.23 -3.61
CA VAL A 20 4.84 -2.57 -3.95
C VAL A 20 6.03 -3.46 -4.28
N TYR A 21 6.26 -4.51 -3.48
CA TYR A 21 7.41 -5.39 -3.69
C TYR A 21 7.17 -6.86 -3.35
N THR A 22 7.97 -7.74 -3.91
CA THR A 22 7.93 -9.19 -3.74
C THR A 22 9.20 -9.70 -3.06
N ASP A 23 9.17 -10.91 -2.48
CA ASP A 23 10.33 -11.51 -1.81
C ASP A 23 11.56 -11.59 -2.74
N ASP A 24 11.34 -11.96 -4.01
CA ASP A 24 12.38 -12.11 -5.03
C ASP A 24 12.71 -10.82 -5.78
N ARG A 25 12.03 -9.71 -5.46
CA ARG A 25 12.20 -8.39 -6.10
C ARG A 25 11.88 -8.39 -7.60
N SER A 26 11.13 -9.37 -8.10
CA SER A 26 10.59 -9.34 -9.47
C SER A 26 9.62 -8.18 -9.69
N ILE A 27 9.00 -7.71 -8.60
CA ILE A 27 8.35 -6.40 -8.46
C ILE A 27 9.05 -5.71 -7.29
N ASP A 28 9.49 -4.47 -7.48
CA ASP A 28 9.95 -3.57 -6.43
C ASP A 28 9.81 -2.10 -6.88
N GLU A 29 8.60 -1.57 -6.77
CA GLU A 29 8.25 -0.23 -7.23
C GLU A 29 7.93 0.68 -6.04
N ALA A 30 8.49 1.88 -6.03
CA ALA A 30 8.18 2.92 -5.06
C ALA A 30 7.40 4.05 -5.76
N CYS A 31 6.10 4.10 -5.52
CA CYS A 31 5.21 5.09 -6.12
C CYS A 31 5.13 6.31 -5.20
N ALA A 32 5.50 7.49 -5.70
CA ALA A 32 5.06 8.76 -5.12
C ALA A 32 3.61 8.98 -5.56
N VAL A 33 2.68 9.09 -4.60
CA VAL A 33 1.25 9.28 -4.86
C VAL A 33 0.79 10.63 -4.32
N GLU A 34 0.00 11.35 -5.08
CA GLU A 34 -0.59 12.64 -4.72
C GLU A 34 -2.09 12.48 -4.35
N ASP A 35 -2.76 13.58 -3.98
CA ASP A 35 -4.19 13.55 -3.64
C ASP A 35 -5.00 13.07 -4.86
N HIS A 36 -5.93 12.13 -4.63
CA HIS A 36 -6.73 11.42 -5.63
C HIS A 36 -6.02 10.33 -6.46
N ASP A 37 -4.75 10.02 -6.23
CA ASP A 37 -4.06 8.95 -6.96
C ASP A 37 -4.50 7.55 -6.54
N VAL A 38 -4.43 6.62 -7.52
CA VAL A 38 -4.73 5.20 -7.32
C VAL A 38 -3.51 4.34 -7.60
N VAL A 39 -3.20 3.42 -6.69
CA VAL A 39 -2.19 2.38 -6.90
C VAL A 39 -2.87 1.01 -6.98
N MET A 40 -2.45 0.23 -7.98
CA MET A 40 -2.83 -1.17 -8.12
C MET A 40 -1.76 -2.07 -7.49
N VAL A 41 -2.20 -3.02 -6.69
CA VAL A 41 -1.35 -4.03 -6.04
C VAL A 41 -1.70 -5.40 -6.64
N PRO A 42 -0.95 -5.87 -7.66
CA PRO A 42 -1.23 -7.17 -8.28
C PRO A 42 -0.79 -8.34 -7.39
N ARG A 43 0.28 -8.16 -6.61
CA ARG A 43 0.81 -9.11 -5.61
C ARG A 43 1.92 -8.45 -4.79
N GLY A 44 2.32 -9.13 -3.72
CA GLY A 44 3.45 -8.73 -2.87
C GLY A 44 3.05 -7.86 -1.68
N TYR A 45 4.05 -7.38 -0.96
CA TYR A 45 3.92 -6.46 0.16
C TYR A 45 3.73 -5.04 -0.35
N HIS A 46 2.91 -4.25 0.34
CA HIS A 46 2.48 -2.94 -0.14
C HIS A 46 2.32 -1.89 0.98
N PRO A 47 3.36 -1.67 1.82
CA PRO A 47 3.31 -0.65 2.87
C PRO A 47 3.16 0.76 2.29
N VAL A 48 2.52 1.62 3.08
CA VAL A 48 2.31 3.03 2.77
C VAL A 48 2.97 3.87 3.86
N VAL A 49 3.66 4.95 3.46
CA VAL A 49 4.26 5.91 4.39
C VAL A 49 3.83 7.33 4.04
N ALA A 50 3.42 8.08 5.06
CA ALA A 50 3.08 9.50 4.97
C ALA A 50 4.25 10.36 5.46
N PRO A 51 4.63 11.42 4.75
CA PRO A 51 5.55 12.44 5.26
C PRO A 51 4.93 13.19 6.45
N HIS A 52 5.78 13.66 7.36
CA HIS A 52 5.35 14.50 8.47
C HIS A 52 4.61 15.76 7.98
N GLY A 53 3.49 16.10 8.63
CA GLY A 53 2.69 17.28 8.29
C GLY A 53 1.54 17.02 7.30
N TYR A 54 1.42 15.80 6.78
CA TYR A 54 0.32 15.39 5.91
C TYR A 54 -0.44 14.21 6.51
N ASP A 55 -1.74 14.40 6.72
CA ASP A 55 -2.65 13.30 7.03
C ASP A 55 -2.92 12.53 5.73
N LEU A 56 -2.78 11.20 5.80
CA LEU A 56 -3.03 10.30 4.69
C LEU A 56 -4.25 9.43 4.98
N TYR A 57 -5.18 9.38 4.03
CA TYR A 57 -6.29 8.43 3.99
C TYR A 57 -6.17 7.58 2.73
N TYR A 58 -6.55 6.31 2.80
CA TYR A 58 -6.76 5.50 1.62
C TYR A 58 -8.02 4.64 1.73
N LEU A 59 -8.70 4.48 0.60
CA LEU A 59 -9.80 3.54 0.42
C LEU A 59 -9.29 2.36 -0.38
N ASN A 60 -9.36 1.16 0.19
CA ASN A 60 -8.98 -0.07 -0.49
C ASN A 60 -10.20 -0.88 -0.97
N VAL A 61 -10.07 -1.46 -2.15
CA VAL A 61 -11.04 -2.41 -2.72
C VAL A 61 -10.28 -3.69 -3.08
N MET A 62 -10.81 -4.82 -2.63
CA MET A 62 -10.23 -6.13 -2.88
C MET A 62 -11.23 -7.09 -3.51
N ALA A 63 -10.75 -7.94 -4.42
CA ALA A 63 -11.52 -9.02 -5.00
C ALA A 63 -10.68 -10.28 -5.24
N GLY A 64 -11.37 -11.42 -5.30
CA GLY A 64 -10.79 -12.71 -5.64
C GLY A 64 -11.85 -13.82 -5.59
N PRO A 65 -11.50 -15.04 -6.01
CA PRO A 65 -12.46 -16.14 -6.14
C PRO A 65 -13.13 -16.55 -4.82
N ASN A 66 -12.49 -16.27 -3.68
CA ASN A 66 -13.06 -16.48 -2.34
C ASN A 66 -13.07 -15.16 -1.57
N ARG A 67 -14.17 -14.86 -0.88
CA ARG A 67 -14.30 -13.67 -0.01
C ARG A 67 -13.71 -13.95 1.38
N LEU A 68 -12.40 -14.18 1.43
CA LEU A 68 -11.63 -14.40 2.65
C LEU A 68 -10.39 -13.51 2.63
N TRP A 69 -10.22 -12.71 3.67
CA TRP A 69 -9.03 -11.88 3.84
C TRP A 69 -7.98 -12.65 4.64
N VAL A 70 -7.02 -13.21 3.93
CA VAL A 70 -5.88 -13.96 4.49
C VAL A 70 -4.62 -13.32 3.95
N PHE A 71 -3.75 -12.86 4.84
CA PHE A 71 -2.50 -12.21 4.51
C PHE A 71 -1.33 -12.85 5.25
N ARG A 72 -0.13 -12.67 4.72
CA ARG A 72 1.13 -13.10 5.32
C ARG A 72 2.01 -11.88 5.49
N ASN A 73 2.54 -11.68 6.70
CA ASN A 73 3.47 -10.62 6.98
C ASN A 73 4.85 -10.92 6.37
N ASP A 74 5.61 -9.89 6.03
CA ASP A 74 7.02 -10.06 5.66
C ASP A 74 7.80 -10.54 6.90
N PRO A 75 8.46 -11.72 6.84
CA PRO A 75 9.24 -12.26 7.96
C PRO A 75 10.30 -11.30 8.51
N ALA A 76 10.89 -10.44 7.68
CA ALA A 76 11.89 -9.46 8.10
C ALA A 76 11.29 -8.33 8.96
N HIS A 77 9.97 -8.18 8.94
CA HIS A 77 9.23 -7.10 9.58
C HIS A 77 8.28 -7.59 10.69
N GLU A 78 8.13 -8.91 10.87
CA GLU A 78 7.25 -9.52 11.88
C GLU A 78 7.57 -9.09 13.33
N TRP A 79 8.81 -8.68 13.61
CA TRP A 79 9.22 -8.23 14.94
C TRP A 79 8.43 -7.00 15.42
N MET A 80 7.86 -6.19 14.52
CA MET A 80 7.05 -5.01 14.87
C MET A 80 5.66 -5.37 15.43
N LEU A 81 5.21 -6.61 15.27
CA LEU A 81 3.89 -7.08 15.70
C LEU A 81 3.88 -7.70 17.09
N ARG A 82 5.05 -7.75 17.75
CA ARG A 82 5.23 -8.25 19.12
C ARG A 82 5.07 -7.12 20.12
#